data_AF-A0A944U015-F1
#
_entry.id   AF-A0A944U015-F1
#
_cell.length_a   1.000
_cell.length_b   1.000
_cell.length_c   1.000
_cell.angle_alpha   90.00
_cell.angle_beta   90.00
_cell.angle_gamma   90.00
#
_symmetry.space_group_name_H-M   'P 1'
#
loop_
_entity.id
_entity.type
_entity.pdbx_description
1 polymer ?
#
loop_
_entity_poly.entity_id
_entity_poly.type
_entity_poly.pdbx_seq_one_letter_code
_entity_poly.pdbx_strand_id
1 'polypeptide(L)' 'MSLSVTPLQVVVTDNLRAIDGWAYAIAIDPQDQTAAIGGAHGQIRRIEIPSSAEK' A
#
# COMPACT_ATOMS: atom_id res chain seq x y z
N MET A 1 15.84 16.83 -14.56
CA MET A 1 14.88 16.17 -15.47
C MET A 1 14.28 15.00 -14.72
N SER A 2 12.98 15.01 -14.43
CA SER A 2 12.30 13.86 -13.82
C SER A 2 11.86 12.91 -14.94
N LEU A 3 12.42 11.69 -14.96
CA LEU A 3 11.95 10.61 -15.82
C LEU A 3 10.62 10.10 -15.26
N SER A 4 9.52 10.56 -15.83
CA SER A 4 8.22 9.96 -15.55
C SER A 4 8.18 8.58 -16.20
N VAL A 5 8.29 7.51 -15.41
CA VAL A 5 8.07 6.14 -15.87
C VAL A 5 6.58 5.89 -15.82
N THR A 6 5.92 5.94 -16.97
CA THR A 6 4.53 5.51 -17.06
C THR A 6 4.51 3.98 -17.15
N PRO A 7 3.85 3.27 -16.22
CA PRO A 7 3.76 1.82 -16.30
C PRO A 7 2.95 1.43 -17.54
N LEU A 8 3.43 0.41 -18.26
CA LEU A 8 2.75 -0.12 -19.45
C LEU A 8 1.39 -0.74 -19.11
N GLN A 9 1.25 -1.30 -17.92
CA GLN A 9 0.02 -1.91 -17.41
C GLN A 9 -0.01 -1.82 -15.87
N VAL A 10 -1.20 -1.61 -15.31
CA VAL A 10 -1.46 -1.70 -13.87
C VAL A 10 -2.49 -2.81 -13.65
N VAL A 11 -2.18 -3.75 -12.76
CA VAL A 11 -3.06 -4.85 -12.38
C VAL A 11 -3.14 -4.90 -10.86
N VAL A 12 -4.34 -5.08 -10.31
CA VAL A 12 -4.53 -5.33 -8.88
C VAL A 12 -4.07 -6.75 -8.57
N THR A 13 -3.05 -6.90 -7.73
CA THR A 13 -2.49 -8.20 -7.35
C THR A 13 -3.15 -8.81 -6.12
N ASP A 14 -3.61 -7.97 -5.19
CA ASP A 14 -4.23 -8.42 -3.94
C ASP A 14 -5.15 -7.34 -3.32
N ASN A 15 -6.00 -7.75 -2.38
CA ASN A 15 -6.82 -6.88 -1.55
C ASN A 15 -6.41 -7.03 -0.08
N LEU A 16 -5.71 -6.02 0.45
CA LEU A 16 -5.21 -6.05 1.82
C LEU A 16 -6.21 -5.42 2.79
N ARG A 17 -6.75 -6.21 3.72
CA ARG A 17 -7.62 -5.69 4.78
C ARG A 17 -6.79 -5.00 5.86
N ALA A 18 -6.75 -3.67 5.81
CA ALA A 18 -5.96 -2.87 6.74
C ALA A 18 -6.75 -2.42 7.98
N ILE A 19 -7.81 -1.64 7.82
CA ILE A 19 -8.59 -1.08 8.93
C ILE A 19 -10.09 -1.23 8.66
N ASP A 20 -10.91 -1.07 9.69
CA ASP A 20 -12.36 -0.98 9.51
C ASP A 20 -12.76 0.46 9.18
N GLY A 21 -13.63 0.63 8.17
CA GLY A 21 -14.06 1.93 7.67
C GLY A 21 -13.09 2.56 6.66
N TRP A 22 -13.10 3.89 6.56
CA TRP A 22 -12.31 4.62 5.57
C TRP A 22 -10.85 4.79 5.97
N ALA A 23 -9.94 4.52 5.03
CA ALA A 23 -8.54 4.94 5.10
C ALA A 23 -8.39 6.36 4.55
N TYR A 24 -7.72 7.22 5.31
CA TYR A 24 -7.50 8.63 4.94
C TYR A 24 -6.04 8.94 4.63
N ALA A 25 -5.10 8.17 5.16
CA ALA A 25 -3.66 8.35 4.95
C ALA A 25 -2.95 7.00 4.79
N ILE A 26 -1.94 6.97 3.91
CA ILE A 26 -1.08 5.83 3.65
C ILE A 26 0.37 6.31 3.61
N ALA A 27 1.25 5.66 4.36
CA ALA A 27 2.70 5.81 4.26
C ALA A 27 3.31 4.44 3.96
N ILE A 28 4.17 4.36 2.93
CA ILE A 28 4.79 3.11 2.46
C ILE A 28 6.28 3.14 2.77
N ASP A 29 6.77 2.07 3.39
CA ASP A 29 8.19 1.74 3.41
C ASP A 29 8.48 0.69 2.32
N PRO A 30 9.10 1.09 1.20
CA PRO A 30 9.38 0.18 0.10
C PRO A 30 10.52 -0.79 0.39
N GLN A 31 11.40 -0.50 1.37
CA GLN A 31 12.51 -1.39 1.72
C GLN A 31 11.99 -2.57 2.54
N ASP A 32 11.19 -2.27 3.55
CA ASP A 32 10.62 -3.28 4.45
C ASP A 32 9.32 -3.90 3.92
N GLN A 33 8.86 -3.49 2.73
CA GLN A 33 7.60 -3.91 2.11
C GLN A 33 6.41 -3.77 3.07
N THR A 34 6.34 -2.65 3.79
CA THR A 34 5.26 -2.42 4.74
C THR A 34 4.58 -1.07 4.51
N ALA A 35 3.36 -0.94 5.02
CA ALA A 35 2.64 0.31 5.02
C ALA A 35 2.02 0.59 6.38
N ALA A 36 2.00 1.87 6.76
CA ALA A 36 1.17 2.38 7.84
C ALA A 36 -0.09 3.01 7.25
N ILE A 37 -1.25 2.53 7.68
CA ILE A 37 -2.57 3.01 7.25
C ILE A 37 -3.25 3.72 8.41
N GLY A 38 -3.60 4.99 8.20
CA GLY A 38 -4.36 5.81 9.14
C GLY A 38 -5.79 6.02 8.64
N GLY A 39 -6.77 5.91 9.51
CA GLY A 39 -8.16 6.09 9.09
C GLY A 39 -9.18 6.31 10.20
N ALA A 40 -10.41 5.90 9.92
CA ALA A 40 -11.57 6.17 10.76
C ALA A 40 -11.33 5.85 12.25
N HIS A 41 -11.88 6.70 13.12
CA HIS A 41 -11.77 6.56 14.58
C HIS A 41 -10.34 6.64 15.14
N GLY A 42 -9.39 7.20 14.39
CA GLY A 42 -7.99 7.33 14.83
C GLY A 42 -7.22 6.01 14.77
N GLN A 43 -7.73 5.00 14.04
CA GLN A 43 -7.01 3.75 13.83
C GLN A 43 -5.72 4.00 13.05
N ILE A 44 -4.63 3.39 13.53
CA ILE A 44 -3.36 3.29 12.82
C ILE A 44 -2.95 1.82 12.83
N ARG A 45 -2.73 1.24 11.65
CA ARG A 45 -2.27 -0.15 11.53
C ARG A 45 -1.11 -0.26 10.56
N ARG A 46 -0.09 -1.03 10.96
CA ARG A 46 0.97 -1.51 10.07
C ARG A 46 0.52 -2.80 9.38
N ILE A 47 0.68 -2.85 8.06
CA ILE A 47 0.45 -4.04 7.24
C ILE A 47 1.71 -4.39 6.44
N GLU A 48 1.85 -5.66 6.10
CA GLU A 48 2.82 -6.14 5.12
C GLU A 48 2.21 -6.05 3.72
N ILE A 49 3.04 -5.67 2.74
CA ILE A 49 2.69 -5.62 1.34
C ILE A 49 3.28 -6.87 0.68
N PRO A 50 2.47 -7.79 0.15
CA PRO A 50 2.99 -8.97 -0.52
C PRO A 50 3.84 -8.58 -1.72
N SER A 51 5.01 -9.19 -1.84
CA SER A 51 5.81 -9.13 -3.07
C SER A 51 5.08 -9.86 -4.20
N SER A 52 4.93 -9.23 -5.35
CA SER A 52 4.40 -9.86 -6.56
C SER A 52 5.43 -10.75 -7.28
N ALA A 53 6.61 -10.96 -6.70
CA ALA A 53 7.68 -11.75 -7.32
C ALA A 53 7.44 -13.28 -7.27
N GLU A 54 6.36 -13.73 -6.65
CA GLU A 54 6.06 -15.14 -6.48
C GLU A 54 4.61 -15.44 -6.87
N LYS A 55 4.36 -15.61 -8.17
CA LYS A 55 3.34 -16.52 -8.68
C LYS A 55 3.61 -16.96 -10.12
#